data_AF-A0A959PHU6-F1
#
_entry.id   AF-A0A959PHU6-F1
#
_cell.length_a   1.000
_cell.length_b   1.000
_cell.length_c   1.000
_cell.angle_alpha   90.00
_cell.angle_beta   90.00
_cell.angle_gamma   90.00
#
_symmetry.space_group_name_H-M   'P 1'
#
loop_
_entity.id
_entity.type
_entity.pdbx_description
1 polymer ?
#
loop_
_entity_poly.entity_id
_entity_poly.type
_entity_poly.pdbx_seq_one_letter_code
_entity_poly.pdbx_strand_id
1 'polypeptide(L)'
;MQIIVKTAPEELLRARKWWQDLEMQWKFAYNEAVFGKGPSIEPPRDEELMLLLIQADTLRFAGPLAQNPNISNPLTNLSGLVPLYHLKYLSLTHMKITGLTELKRHTQMEYLFVYDNQLKSLDGIENMFNLKDLYFQNNDVTDLMPIARLTNLQTLYASNNNISKINGLSEKHGDHLCKFYILPNENLSDREIIRTQNEIGIICRTG
;
A
#
# COMPACT_ATOMS: atom_id res chain seq x y z
N MET A 1 -18.42 17.55 -22.22
CA MET A 1 -17.99 18.86 -21.71
C MET A 1 -16.61 18.67 -21.09
N GLN A 2 -15.54 18.89 -21.86
CA GLN A 2 -14.16 18.74 -21.36
C GLN A 2 -13.85 19.91 -20.43
N ILE A 3 -13.65 19.60 -19.14
CA ILE A 3 -13.04 20.53 -18.20
C ILE A 3 -11.57 20.58 -18.57
N ILE A 4 -11.18 21.57 -19.39
CA ILE A 4 -9.77 21.92 -19.58
C ILE A 4 -9.34 22.49 -18.23
N VAL A 5 -8.74 21.65 -17.39
CA VAL A 5 -8.01 22.10 -16.21
C VAL A 5 -6.89 22.98 -16.77
N LYS A 6 -7.05 24.31 -16.66
CA LYS A 6 -5.95 25.25 -16.91
C LYS A 6 -4.94 25.06 -15.78
N THR A 7 -4.15 24.01 -15.85
CA THR A 7 -3.02 23.78 -14.96
C THR A 7 -2.06 24.97 -15.12
N ALA A 8 -1.70 25.61 -14.01
CA ALA A 8 -0.72 26.69 -14.05
C ALA A 8 0.60 26.17 -14.65
N PRO A 9 1.32 26.97 -15.48
CA PRO A 9 2.59 26.55 -16.09
C PRO A 9 3.62 26.00 -15.09
N GLU A 10 3.60 26.50 -13.85
CA GLU A 10 4.48 26.05 -12.77
C GLU A 10 4.20 24.62 -12.29
N GLU A 11 2.93 24.22 -12.18
CA GLU A 11 2.54 22.88 -11.76
C GLU A 11 2.95 21.84 -12.83
N LEU A 12 2.78 22.19 -14.10
CA LEU A 12 3.27 21.35 -15.19
C LEU A 12 4.80 21.22 -15.18
N LEU A 13 5.52 22.30 -14.87
CA LEU A 13 6.99 22.25 -14.75
C LEU A 13 7.42 21.34 -13.60
N ARG A 14 6.75 21.41 -12.44
CA ARG A 14 6.97 20.52 -11.31
C ARG A 14 6.69 19.06 -11.66
N ALA A 15 5.59 18.81 -12.35
CA ALA A 15 5.20 17.48 -12.81
C ALA A 15 6.25 16.86 -13.75
N ARG A 16 6.71 17.63 -14.75
CA ARG A 16 7.76 17.19 -15.67
C ARG A 16 9.08 16.93 -14.96
N LYS A 17 9.46 17.80 -14.02
CA LYS A 17 10.66 17.60 -13.21
C LYS A 17 10.57 16.34 -12.36
N TRP A 18 9.44 16.13 -11.70
CA TRP A 18 9.18 14.88 -10.97
C TRP A 18 9.35 13.65 -11.85
N TRP A 19 8.76 13.65 -13.06
CA TRP A 19 8.95 12.54 -13.99
C TRP A 19 10.42 12.33 -14.37
N GLN A 20 11.15 13.41 -14.65
CA GLN A 20 12.58 13.33 -14.99
C GLN A 20 13.39 12.68 -13.86
N ASP A 21 13.10 13.06 -12.61
CA ASP A 21 13.79 12.59 -11.41
C ASP A 21 13.35 11.17 -10.98
N LEU A 22 12.28 10.60 -11.56
CA LEU A 22 11.85 9.23 -11.27
C LEU A 22 12.94 8.22 -11.63
N GLU A 23 13.11 7.26 -10.72
CA GLU A 23 13.89 6.05 -10.99
C GLU A 23 13.33 5.29 -12.19
N MET A 24 14.22 4.59 -12.90
CA MET A 24 13.87 3.88 -14.13
C MET A 24 12.74 2.86 -13.92
N GLN A 25 12.75 2.14 -12.79
CA GLN A 25 11.68 1.19 -12.43
C GLN A 25 10.29 1.84 -12.39
N TRP A 26 10.20 3.07 -11.90
CA TRP A 26 8.95 3.80 -11.79
C TRP A 26 8.46 4.32 -13.14
N LYS A 27 9.38 4.79 -14.00
CA LYS A 27 9.03 5.21 -15.37
C LYS A 27 8.42 4.03 -16.16
N PHE A 28 9.04 2.86 -16.07
CA PHE A 28 8.50 1.64 -16.67
C PHE A 28 7.13 1.29 -16.08
N ALA A 29 7.02 1.23 -14.74
CA ALA A 29 5.78 0.85 -14.08
C ALA A 29 4.61 1.75 -14.46
N TYR A 30 4.80 3.08 -14.50
CA TYR A 30 3.76 4.01 -14.92
C TYR A 30 3.40 3.84 -16.40
N ASN A 31 4.37 3.71 -17.29
CA ASN A 31 4.10 3.52 -18.71
C ASN A 31 3.36 2.21 -19.00
N GLU A 32 3.68 1.14 -18.29
CA GLU A 32 3.02 -0.16 -18.44
C GLU A 32 1.62 -0.18 -17.80
N ALA A 33 1.52 0.12 -16.50
CA ALA A 33 0.31 -0.10 -15.73
C ALA A 33 -0.69 1.06 -15.77
N VAL A 34 -0.23 2.29 -16.04
CA VAL A 34 -1.08 3.50 -15.98
C VAL A 34 -1.36 4.07 -17.36
N PHE A 35 -0.34 4.19 -18.21
CA PHE A 35 -0.48 4.83 -19.52
C PHE A 35 -0.69 3.86 -20.68
N GLY A 36 -0.51 2.54 -20.46
CA GLY A 36 -0.73 1.52 -21.49
C GLY A 36 0.24 1.60 -22.67
N LYS A 37 1.45 2.14 -22.45
CA LYS A 37 2.49 2.37 -23.47
C LYS A 37 3.52 1.24 -23.56
N GLY A 38 3.36 0.21 -22.73
CA GLY A 38 4.35 -0.84 -22.58
C GLY A 38 5.62 -0.35 -21.87
N PRO A 39 6.68 -1.17 -21.84
CA PRO A 39 7.91 -0.84 -21.13
C PRO A 39 8.64 0.30 -21.84
N SER A 40 8.50 1.52 -21.31
CA SER A 40 9.19 2.71 -21.79
C SER A 40 9.63 3.62 -20.64
N ILE A 41 10.65 4.42 -20.90
CA ILE A 41 11.07 5.53 -20.02
C ILE A 41 10.62 6.90 -20.53
N GLU A 42 10.05 6.93 -21.74
CA GLU A 42 9.57 8.16 -22.37
C GLU A 42 8.46 8.80 -21.54
N PRO A 43 8.48 10.13 -21.37
CA PRO A 43 7.45 10.81 -20.61
C PRO A 43 6.06 10.64 -21.26
N PRO A 44 5.01 10.56 -20.45
CA PRO A 44 3.65 10.63 -20.97
C PRO A 44 3.34 12.03 -21.50
N ARG A 45 2.17 12.20 -22.11
CA ARG A 45 1.69 13.53 -22.49
C ARG A 45 1.44 14.35 -21.23
N ASP A 46 1.61 15.67 -21.32
CA ASP A 46 1.40 16.58 -20.19
C ASP A 46 0.03 16.37 -19.52
N GLU A 47 -1.03 16.19 -20.31
CA GLU A 47 -2.37 15.93 -19.81
C GLU A 47 -2.44 14.65 -18.98
N GLU A 48 -1.83 13.56 -19.44
CA GLU A 48 -1.79 12.27 -18.73
C GLU A 48 -1.00 12.39 -17.42
N LEU A 49 0.13 13.10 -17.47
CA LEU A 49 0.97 13.35 -16.29
C LEU A 49 0.22 14.16 -15.23
N MET A 50 -0.49 15.20 -15.65
CA MET A 50 -1.26 16.04 -14.74
C MET A 50 -2.47 15.30 -14.17
N LEU A 51 -3.16 14.48 -14.98
CA LEU A 51 -4.27 13.65 -14.50
C LEU A 51 -3.78 12.65 -13.45
N LEU A 52 -2.62 12.02 -13.66
CA LEU A 52 -2.01 11.15 -12.65
C LEU A 52 -1.77 11.92 -11.34
N LEU A 53 -1.09 13.06 -11.40
CA LEU A 53 -0.67 13.79 -10.21
C LEU A 53 -1.79 14.49 -9.45
N ILE A 54 -2.93 14.78 -10.09
CA ILE A 54 -4.03 15.54 -9.48
C ILE A 54 -5.25 14.66 -9.18
N GLN A 55 -5.52 13.65 -10.00
CA GLN A 55 -6.80 12.93 -9.99
C GLN A 55 -6.68 11.44 -9.69
N ALA A 56 -5.51 10.80 -9.87
CA ALA A 56 -5.40 9.37 -9.62
C ALA A 56 -5.53 9.05 -8.13
N ASP A 57 -6.69 8.54 -7.72
CA ASP A 57 -6.94 8.07 -6.35
C ASP A 57 -6.68 6.56 -6.19
N THR A 58 -6.49 5.86 -7.31
CA THR A 58 -6.39 4.40 -7.40
C THR A 58 -5.18 4.04 -8.25
N LEU A 59 -4.26 3.28 -7.66
CA LEU A 59 -3.14 2.68 -8.38
C LEU A 59 -2.99 1.20 -8.08
N ARG A 60 -2.71 0.43 -9.13
CA ARG A 60 -2.46 -1.01 -9.03
C ARG A 60 -1.24 -1.38 -9.86
N PHE A 61 -0.26 -1.97 -9.20
CA PHE A 61 0.90 -2.58 -9.81
C PHE A 61 0.99 -4.04 -9.34
N ALA A 62 1.02 -4.94 -10.31
CA ALA A 62 1.14 -6.38 -10.14
C ALA A 62 2.40 -6.83 -10.87
N GLY A 63 3.37 -7.31 -10.10
CA GLY A 63 4.69 -7.65 -10.60
C GLY A 63 4.68 -8.93 -11.44
N PRO A 64 5.82 -9.31 -12.02
CA PRO A 64 5.90 -10.35 -13.07
C PRO A 64 5.45 -11.75 -12.63
N LEU A 65 5.46 -12.02 -11.32
CA LEU A 65 5.08 -13.30 -10.75
C LEU A 65 3.60 -13.36 -10.32
N ALA A 66 2.87 -12.25 -10.40
CA ALA A 66 1.45 -12.22 -10.09
C ALA A 66 0.65 -13.01 -11.13
N GLN A 67 -0.54 -13.49 -10.74
CA GLN A 67 -1.45 -14.20 -11.66
C GLN A 67 -1.83 -13.35 -12.89
N ASN A 68 -2.00 -12.05 -12.70
CA ASN A 68 -2.34 -11.08 -13.74
C ASN A 68 -1.35 -9.91 -13.65
N PRO A 69 -0.13 -10.06 -14.19
CA PRO A 69 0.90 -9.04 -14.11
C PRO A 69 0.55 -7.85 -15.01
N ASN A 70 0.89 -6.63 -14.59
CA ASN A 70 0.72 -5.42 -15.40
C ASN A 70 1.98 -4.54 -15.46
N ILE A 71 3.08 -4.99 -14.84
CA ILE A 71 4.42 -4.42 -15.04
C ILE A 71 5.45 -5.53 -15.24
N SER A 72 6.47 -5.27 -16.05
CA SER A 72 7.49 -6.26 -16.40
C SER A 72 8.63 -6.34 -15.38
N ASN A 73 8.82 -5.30 -14.56
CA ASN A 73 9.90 -5.22 -13.57
C ASN A 73 9.33 -4.96 -12.18
N PRO A 74 9.76 -5.70 -11.15
CA PRO A 74 9.26 -5.48 -9.80
C PRO A 74 9.80 -4.17 -9.22
N LEU A 75 8.96 -3.47 -8.46
CA LEU A 75 9.36 -2.29 -7.71
C LEU A 75 10.12 -2.65 -6.44
N THR A 76 11.12 -1.85 -6.06
CA THR A 76 11.95 -2.07 -4.86
C THR A 76 11.72 -1.03 -3.76
N ASN A 77 11.09 0.10 -4.07
CA ASN A 77 10.79 1.18 -3.13
C ASN A 77 9.52 1.91 -3.55
N LEU A 78 9.10 2.90 -2.76
CA LEU A 78 7.86 3.66 -2.96
C LEU A 78 8.11 5.13 -3.36
N SER A 79 9.32 5.47 -3.83
CA SER A 79 9.73 6.84 -4.14
C SER A 79 8.84 7.51 -5.18
N GLY A 80 8.37 6.75 -6.17
CA GLY A 80 7.47 7.23 -7.22
C GLY A 80 6.04 7.53 -6.77
N LEU A 81 5.66 7.25 -5.52
CA LEU A 81 4.32 7.54 -5.01
C LEU A 81 4.26 8.83 -4.17
N VAL A 82 5.40 9.37 -3.74
CA VAL A 82 5.49 10.50 -2.80
C VAL A 82 4.58 11.70 -3.12
N PRO A 83 4.45 12.19 -4.38
CA PRO A 83 3.57 13.33 -4.66
C PRO A 83 2.08 12.99 -4.68
N LEU A 84 1.71 11.70 -4.69
CA LEU A 84 0.32 11.22 -4.84
C LEU A 84 -0.38 11.06 -3.49
N TYR A 85 -0.30 12.08 -2.64
CA TYR A 85 -0.82 12.04 -1.27
C TYR A 85 -2.34 11.87 -1.17
N HIS A 86 -3.06 12.08 -2.28
CA HIS A 86 -4.51 11.91 -2.41
C HIS A 86 -4.95 10.47 -2.74
N LEU A 87 -4.01 9.52 -2.89
CA LEU A 87 -4.37 8.12 -3.11
C LEU A 87 -5.26 7.57 -1.99
N LYS A 88 -6.29 6.85 -2.40
CA LYS A 88 -7.24 6.14 -1.55
C LYS A 88 -7.09 4.63 -1.66
N TYR A 89 -6.66 4.15 -2.83
CA TYR A 89 -6.48 2.75 -3.12
C TYR A 89 -5.09 2.52 -3.71
N LEU A 90 -4.32 1.64 -3.09
CA LEU A 90 -3.01 1.23 -3.58
C LEU A 90 -2.86 -0.28 -3.49
N SER A 91 -2.55 -0.90 -4.62
CA SER A 91 -2.21 -2.33 -4.70
C SER A 91 -0.82 -2.50 -5.30
N LEU A 92 0.07 -3.19 -4.59
CA LEU A 92 1.46 -3.48 -4.95
C LEU A 92 1.74 -4.95 -4.63
N THR A 93 1.68 -5.82 -5.62
CA THR A 93 1.72 -7.28 -5.40
C THR A 93 2.83 -7.94 -6.18
N HIS A 94 3.47 -8.96 -5.61
CA HIS A 94 4.60 -9.66 -6.23
C HIS A 94 5.76 -8.72 -6.61
N MET A 95 6.11 -7.80 -5.72
CA MET A 95 7.25 -6.87 -5.89
C MET A 95 8.38 -7.21 -4.90
N LYS A 96 9.35 -6.30 -4.76
CA LYS A 96 10.49 -6.41 -3.85
C LYS A 96 10.52 -5.26 -2.84
N ILE A 97 9.35 -4.77 -2.44
CA ILE A 97 9.22 -3.65 -1.51
C ILE A 97 9.56 -4.13 -0.09
N THR A 98 10.41 -3.40 0.61
CA THR A 98 10.90 -3.77 1.96
C THR A 98 10.35 -2.91 3.10
N GLY A 99 9.76 -1.75 2.77
CA GLY A 99 9.17 -0.83 3.74
C GLY A 99 8.16 0.15 3.12
N LEU A 100 7.45 0.88 3.99
CA LEU A 100 6.33 1.76 3.61
C LEU A 100 6.57 3.24 3.96
N THR A 101 7.79 3.61 4.32
CA THR A 101 8.10 4.92 4.91
C THR A 101 7.78 6.13 4.04
N GLU A 102 7.83 5.96 2.72
CA GLU A 102 7.52 6.99 1.74
C GLU A 102 6.00 7.27 1.69
N LEU A 103 5.19 6.38 2.25
CA LEU A 103 3.74 6.54 2.33
C LEU A 103 3.27 7.44 3.48
N LYS A 104 4.17 7.95 4.33
CA LYS A 104 3.85 8.75 5.55
C LYS A 104 2.86 9.90 5.36
N ARG A 105 2.75 10.46 4.15
CA ARG A 105 1.86 11.57 3.82
C ARG A 105 0.53 11.17 3.18
N HIS A 106 0.29 9.89 2.89
CA HIS A 106 -0.91 9.38 2.20
C HIS A 106 -2.06 9.18 3.20
N THR A 107 -2.46 10.26 3.87
CA THR A 107 -3.48 10.22 4.95
C THR A 107 -4.91 9.94 4.45
N GLN A 108 -5.12 9.99 3.13
CA GLN A 108 -6.39 9.68 2.47
C GLN A 108 -6.55 8.19 2.14
N MET A 109 -5.55 7.35 2.42
CA MET A 109 -5.59 5.91 2.10
C MET A 109 -6.77 5.23 2.81
N GLU A 110 -7.57 4.49 2.03
CA GLU A 110 -8.70 3.69 2.51
C GLU A 110 -8.43 2.18 2.30
N TYR A 111 -7.67 1.82 1.27
CA TYR A 111 -7.37 0.43 0.89
C TYR A 111 -5.90 0.27 0.52
N LEU A 112 -5.15 -0.54 1.28
CA LEU A 112 -3.74 -0.79 1.05
C LEU A 112 -3.46 -2.30 0.93
N PHE A 113 -3.08 -2.72 -0.27
CA PHE A 113 -2.70 -4.10 -0.58
C PHE A 113 -1.23 -4.15 -0.96
N VAL A 114 -0.40 -4.72 -0.10
CA VAL A 114 1.07 -4.81 -0.24
C VAL A 114 1.56 -6.24 0.02
N TYR A 115 0.76 -7.23 -0.35
CA TYR A 115 1.02 -8.66 -0.15
C TYR A 115 1.96 -9.25 -1.22
N ASP A 116 2.58 -10.39 -0.92
CA ASP A 116 3.64 -11.00 -1.76
C ASP A 116 4.80 -10.02 -2.03
N ASN A 117 5.40 -9.50 -0.96
CA ASN A 117 6.53 -8.57 -1.00
C ASN A 117 7.63 -9.03 -0.01
N GLN A 118 8.50 -8.11 0.42
CA GLN A 118 9.60 -8.36 1.36
C GLN A 118 9.55 -7.40 2.56
N LEU A 119 8.34 -6.95 2.92
CA LEU A 119 8.14 -5.96 3.98
C LEU A 119 8.67 -6.48 5.31
N LYS A 120 9.49 -5.68 5.98
CA LYS A 120 10.00 -5.95 7.33
C LYS A 120 9.23 -5.22 8.42
N SER A 121 8.58 -4.12 8.07
CA SER A 121 7.83 -3.26 8.98
C SER A 121 6.67 -2.59 8.23
N LEU A 122 5.66 -2.17 8.99
CA LEU A 122 4.55 -1.35 8.52
C LEU A 122 4.80 0.15 8.76
N ASP A 123 5.99 0.55 9.24
CA ASP A 123 6.31 1.96 9.48
C ASP A 123 6.03 2.83 8.24
N GLY A 124 5.32 3.92 8.48
CA GLY A 124 4.84 4.84 7.45
C GLY A 124 3.33 4.88 7.24
N ILE A 125 2.57 3.94 7.82
CA ILE A 125 1.09 3.92 7.71
C ILE A 125 0.36 4.51 8.92
N GLU A 126 1.07 4.96 9.94
CA GLU A 126 0.54 5.28 11.28
C GLU A 126 -0.50 6.42 11.28
N ASN A 127 -0.51 7.22 10.21
CA ASN A 127 -1.42 8.36 10.03
C ASN A 127 -2.54 8.10 9.01
N MET A 128 -2.69 6.87 8.51
CA MET A 128 -3.76 6.49 7.59
C MET A 128 -5.07 6.23 8.33
N PHE A 129 -5.58 7.20 9.08
CA PHE A 129 -6.74 7.00 9.97
C PHE A 129 -8.03 6.57 9.24
N ASN A 130 -8.09 6.75 7.92
CA ASN A 130 -9.20 6.32 7.07
C ASN A 130 -9.06 4.88 6.53
N LEU A 131 -7.96 4.20 6.85
CA LEU A 131 -7.67 2.86 6.32
C LEU A 131 -8.69 1.85 6.84
N LYS A 132 -9.36 1.18 5.90
CA LYS A 132 -10.39 0.16 6.16
C LYS A 132 -9.86 -1.24 5.91
N ASP A 133 -9.13 -1.42 4.81
CA ASP A 133 -8.60 -2.72 4.43
C ASP A 133 -7.08 -2.65 4.29
N LEU A 134 -6.41 -3.54 5.02
CA LEU A 134 -4.95 -3.69 4.98
C LEU A 134 -4.58 -5.16 4.75
N TYR A 135 -3.87 -5.40 3.64
CA TYR A 135 -3.44 -6.73 3.21
C TYR A 135 -1.94 -6.72 3.01
N PHE A 136 -1.21 -7.50 3.80
CA PHE A 136 0.24 -7.65 3.71
C PHE A 136 0.67 -9.10 3.96
N GLN A 137 -0.17 -10.07 3.65
CA GLN A 137 0.21 -11.48 3.74
C GLN A 137 1.42 -11.80 2.85
N ASN A 138 2.15 -12.86 3.18
CA ASN A 138 3.36 -13.27 2.48
C ASN A 138 4.42 -12.14 2.46
N ASN A 139 4.82 -11.73 3.67
CA ASN A 139 5.88 -10.76 3.95
C ASN A 139 6.68 -11.23 5.16
N ASP A 140 7.54 -10.38 5.71
CA ASP A 140 8.40 -10.70 6.86
C ASP A 140 8.17 -9.71 8.03
N VAL A 141 6.94 -9.20 8.18
CA VAL A 141 6.57 -8.26 9.24
C VAL A 141 6.55 -8.99 10.58
N THR A 142 7.06 -8.34 11.62
CA THR A 142 7.15 -8.90 12.99
C THR A 142 6.31 -8.13 14.02
N ASP A 143 5.94 -6.89 13.70
CA ASP A 143 5.32 -5.94 14.63
C ASP A 143 4.10 -5.25 14.00
N LEU A 144 3.01 -5.17 14.77
CA LEU A 144 1.75 -4.53 14.41
C LEU A 144 1.55 -3.17 15.11
N MET A 145 2.51 -2.67 15.89
CA MET A 145 2.42 -1.34 16.51
C MET A 145 2.10 -0.19 15.54
N PRO A 146 2.57 -0.16 14.28
CA PRO A 146 2.23 0.90 13.35
C PRO A 146 0.73 1.03 13.06
N ILE A 147 -0.07 -0.03 13.27
CA ILE A 147 -1.52 0.02 13.09
C ILE A 147 -2.29 0.46 14.34
N ALA A 148 -1.61 0.79 15.44
CA ALA A 148 -2.26 0.99 16.75
C ALA A 148 -3.33 2.10 16.81
N ARG A 149 -3.28 3.04 15.87
CA ARG A 149 -4.23 4.17 15.76
C ARG A 149 -5.22 4.01 14.62
N LEU A 150 -5.16 2.91 13.85
CA LEU A 150 -5.98 2.68 12.66
C LEU A 150 -7.28 1.98 13.06
N THR A 151 -8.07 2.63 13.91
CA THR A 151 -9.28 2.04 14.52
C THR A 151 -10.45 1.85 13.56
N ASN A 152 -10.34 2.37 12.33
CA ASN A 152 -11.33 2.19 11.27
C ASN A 152 -11.09 0.93 10.42
N LEU A 153 -10.05 0.14 10.73
CA LEU A 153 -9.78 -1.13 10.05
C LEU A 153 -10.97 -2.09 10.20
N GLN A 154 -11.45 -2.59 9.07
CA GLN A 154 -12.53 -3.56 8.93
C GLN A 154 -11.98 -4.94 8.55
N THR A 155 -10.91 -4.94 7.73
CA THR A 155 -10.22 -6.14 7.27
C THR A 155 -8.71 -6.02 7.44
N LEU A 156 -8.11 -7.02 8.07
CA LEU A 156 -6.67 -7.15 8.26
C LEU A 156 -6.22 -8.55 7.83
N TYR A 157 -5.46 -8.62 6.74
CA TYR A 157 -4.81 -9.84 6.25
C TYR A 157 -3.30 -9.77 6.51
N ALA A 158 -2.84 -10.60 7.43
CA ALA A 158 -1.48 -10.62 7.99
C ALA A 158 -0.88 -12.03 8.04
N SER A 159 -1.51 -13.02 7.38
CA SER A 159 -1.00 -14.41 7.32
C SER A 159 0.36 -14.49 6.63
N ASN A 160 1.09 -15.58 6.87
CA ASN A 160 2.43 -15.83 6.34
C ASN A 160 3.38 -14.64 6.55
N ASN A 161 3.49 -14.21 7.80
CA ASN A 161 4.47 -13.23 8.26
C ASN A 161 5.30 -13.85 9.40
N ASN A 162 6.08 -13.02 10.11
CA ASN A 162 6.88 -13.43 11.25
C ASN A 162 6.40 -12.77 12.57
N ILE A 163 5.10 -12.56 12.69
CA ILE A 163 4.46 -11.95 13.86
C ILE A 163 4.45 -12.97 15.00
N SER A 164 4.95 -12.56 16.17
CA SER A 164 4.94 -13.40 17.39
C SER A 164 4.01 -12.89 18.49
N LYS A 165 3.59 -11.62 18.38
CA LYS A 165 2.72 -10.94 19.33
C LYS A 165 1.72 -10.09 18.58
N ILE A 166 0.49 -10.01 19.09
CA ILE A 166 -0.57 -9.18 18.51
C ILE A 166 -0.61 -7.86 19.29
N ASN A 167 0.49 -7.10 19.16
CA ASN A 167 0.56 -5.74 19.65
C ASN A 167 -0.13 -4.78 18.67
N GLY A 168 -0.35 -3.53 19.06
CA GLY A 168 -1.05 -2.54 18.24
C GLY A 168 -2.59 -2.71 18.18
N LEU A 169 -3.12 -3.93 18.21
CA LEU A 169 -4.56 -4.12 18.37
C LEU A 169 -5.00 -3.87 19.82
N SER A 170 -6.20 -3.31 19.97
CA SER A 170 -6.83 -2.95 21.24
C SER A 170 -8.34 -2.94 21.09
N GLU A 171 -9.09 -2.82 22.19
CA GLU A 171 -10.56 -2.85 22.20
C GLU A 171 -11.18 -1.85 21.21
N LYS A 172 -10.51 -0.72 20.96
CA LYS A 172 -10.94 0.29 19.97
C LYS A 172 -11.02 -0.23 18.54
N HIS A 173 -10.31 -1.30 18.22
CA HIS A 173 -10.39 -1.96 16.92
C HIS A 173 -11.55 -2.96 16.89
N GLY A 174 -11.98 -3.50 18.03
CA GLY A 174 -13.02 -4.52 18.12
C GLY A 174 -14.37 -4.10 17.55
N ASP A 175 -14.69 -2.80 17.61
CA ASP A 175 -15.95 -2.25 17.08
C ASP A 175 -16.05 -2.33 15.55
N HIS A 176 -14.91 -2.31 14.83
CA HIS A 176 -14.88 -2.24 13.37
C HIS A 176 -14.20 -3.45 12.72
N LEU A 177 -13.19 -4.04 13.36
CA LEU A 177 -12.36 -5.11 12.79
C LEU A 177 -13.10 -6.45 12.80
N CYS A 178 -13.89 -6.67 11.76
CA CYS A 178 -14.68 -7.88 11.61
C CYS A 178 -13.88 -9.06 11.05
N LYS A 179 -12.89 -8.78 10.19
CA LYS A 179 -12.11 -9.78 9.47
C LYS A 179 -10.64 -9.66 9.82
N PHE A 180 -10.13 -10.61 10.59
CA PHE A 180 -8.73 -10.66 10.99
C PHE A 180 -8.12 -12.02 10.66
N TYR A 181 -7.31 -12.05 9.61
CA TYR A 181 -6.65 -13.25 9.10
C TYR A 181 -5.16 -13.14 9.38
N ILE A 182 -4.73 -13.73 10.49
CA ILE A 182 -3.33 -13.69 10.94
C ILE A 182 -2.68 -15.07 10.90
N LEU A 183 -3.44 -16.16 10.69
CA LEU A 183 -2.85 -17.49 10.63
C LEU A 183 -2.58 -17.91 9.17
N PRO A 184 -1.43 -18.56 8.89
CA PRO A 184 -0.38 -18.90 9.84
C PRO A 184 0.60 -17.74 10.09
N ASN A 185 1.17 -17.66 11.30
CA ASN A 185 2.40 -16.94 11.62
C ASN A 185 3.18 -17.88 12.55
N GLU A 186 4.32 -18.42 12.11
CA GLU A 186 4.94 -19.58 12.78
C GLU A 186 5.32 -19.31 14.24
N ASN A 187 5.67 -18.06 14.57
CA ASN A 187 6.06 -17.65 15.91
C ASN A 187 4.90 -17.14 16.77
N LEU A 188 3.67 -17.13 16.26
CA LEU A 188 2.48 -16.72 17.01
C LEU A 188 1.92 -17.89 17.82
N SER A 189 2.10 -17.84 19.14
CA SER A 189 1.64 -18.91 20.03
C SER A 189 0.12 -18.92 20.25
N ASP A 190 -0.45 -20.11 20.48
CA ASP A 190 -1.87 -20.28 20.86
C ASP A 190 -2.25 -19.44 22.09
N ARG A 191 -1.33 -19.29 23.05
CA ARG A 191 -1.54 -18.45 24.23
C ARG A 191 -1.83 -17.01 23.86
N GLU A 192 -1.11 -16.47 22.90
CA GLU A 192 -1.28 -15.08 22.44
C GLU A 192 -2.59 -14.91 21.66
N ILE A 193 -2.96 -15.92 20.86
CA ILE A 193 -4.25 -15.97 20.15
C ILE A 193 -5.41 -15.96 21.17
N ILE A 194 -5.37 -16.86 22.15
CA ILE A 194 -6.41 -16.96 23.19
C ILE A 194 -6.50 -15.66 24.00
N ARG A 195 -5.35 -15.08 24.39
CA ARG A 195 -5.30 -13.78 25.10
C ARG A 195 -6.00 -12.69 24.29
N THR A 196 -5.63 -12.54 23.02
CA THR A 196 -6.20 -11.53 22.12
C THR A 196 -7.71 -11.68 21.96
N GLN A 197 -8.18 -12.92 21.79
CA GLN A 197 -9.62 -13.19 21.65
C GLN A 197 -10.39 -12.89 22.93
N ASN A 198 -9.85 -13.22 24.09
CA ASN A 198 -10.53 -13.01 25.37
C ASN A 198 -10.49 -11.56 25.86
N GLU A 199 -9.37 -10.86 25.66
CA GLU A 199 -9.17 -9.49 26.15
C GLU A 199 -9.72 -8.44 25.18
N ILE A 200 -9.54 -8.65 23.86
CA ILE A 200 -9.86 -7.65 22.83
C ILE A 200 -11.15 -8.00 22.07
N GLY A 201 -11.58 -9.26 22.11
CA GLY A 201 -12.77 -9.73 21.39
C GLY A 201 -12.55 -9.94 19.88
N ILE A 202 -11.30 -9.88 19.41
CA ILE A 202 -10.97 -10.01 17.98
C ILE A 202 -10.58 -11.45 17.66
N ILE A 203 -11.35 -12.08 16.78
CA ILE A 203 -11.17 -13.49 16.39
C ILE A 203 -10.05 -13.62 15.34
N CYS A 204 -9.02 -14.39 15.68
CA CYS A 204 -7.92 -14.73 14.77
C CYS A 204 -8.36 -15.85 13.82
N ARG A 205 -8.20 -15.64 12.50
CA ARG A 205 -8.61 -16.60 11.46
C ARG A 205 -7.43 -17.03 10.58
N THR A 206 -7.61 -18.16 9.90
CA THR A 206 -6.70 -18.67 8.86
C THR A 206 -7.00 -18.01 7.53
N GLY A 207 -5.97 -17.42 6.91
CA GLY A 207 -6.02 -16.70 5.64
C GLY A 207 -5.79 -17.56 4.41
#